data_AF-A0A183JW41-F1
#
_entry.id   AF-A0A183JW41-F1
#
_cell.length_a   1.000
_cell.length_b   1.000
_cell.length_c   1.000
_cell.angle_alpha   90.00
_cell.angle_beta   90.00
_cell.angle_gamma   90.00
#
_symmetry.space_group_name_H-M   'P 1'
#
loop_
_entity.id
_entity.type
_entity.pdbx_description
1 polymer ?
#
loop_
_entity_poly.entity_id
_entity_poly.type
_entity_poly.pdbx_seq_one_letter_code
_entity_poly.pdbx_strand_id
1 'polypeptide(L)'
;MPLLTTRVTIYLGTGNARTMWDTGRAFQIAAEMRLYNLELLGISETHWTQVGQQRLASGELLSYSGHEEENAPHTQGVALMLSKQAQNALIEWESHGLRIFKASFKTKKEG
;
A
#
# COMPACT_ATOMS: atom_id res chain seq x y z
N MET A 1 16.37 -5.60 4.16
CA MET A 1 16.89 -6.01 2.82
C MET A 1 16.66 -4.86 1.85
N PRO A 2 17.44 -4.68 0.76
CA PRO A 2 17.08 -3.70 -0.27
C PRO A 2 15.85 -4.20 -1.06
N LEU A 3 14.91 -3.31 -1.38
CA LEU A 3 13.80 -3.60 -2.27
C LEU A 3 14.34 -3.79 -3.68
N LEU A 4 14.80 -2.72 -4.32
CA LEU A 4 15.38 -2.76 -5.67
C LEU A 4 16.84 -3.19 -5.62
N THR A 5 17.19 -4.18 -6.42
CA THR A 5 18.56 -4.65 -6.65
C THR A 5 18.81 -4.85 -8.13
N THR A 6 20.06 -4.75 -8.57
CA THR A 6 20.40 -4.91 -9.99
C THR A 6 20.14 -6.34 -10.43
N ARG A 7 19.63 -6.48 -11.66
CA ARG A 7 19.35 -7.78 -12.31
C ARG A 7 18.25 -8.62 -11.64
N VAL A 8 17.49 -8.04 -10.71
CA VAL A 8 16.30 -8.66 -10.12
C VAL A 8 15.06 -7.89 -10.58
N THR A 9 14.09 -8.61 -11.15
CA THR A 9 12.79 -8.04 -11.52
C THR A 9 11.90 -7.93 -10.29
N ILE A 10 11.23 -6.79 -10.15
CA ILE A 10 10.25 -6.53 -9.09
C ILE A 10 8.97 -6.07 -9.75
N TYR A 11 7.84 -6.61 -9.30
CA TYR A 11 6.54 -6.23 -9.79
C TYR A 11 5.91 -5.21 -8.85
N LEU A 12 5.52 -4.07 -9.42
CA LEU A 12 4.77 -3.02 -8.75
C LEU A 12 3.44 -2.90 -9.47
N GLY A 13 2.36 -2.76 -8.71
CA GLY A 13 1.02 -2.58 -9.27
C GLY A 13 0.38 -1.28 -8.81
N THR A 14 -0.63 -0.86 -9.57
CA THR A 14 -1.59 0.15 -9.12
C THR A 14 -3.01 -0.35 -9.37
N GLY A 15 -3.95 0.01 -8.50
CA GLY A 15 -5.34 -0.41 -8.62
C GLY A 15 -6.29 0.61 -8.01
N ASN A 16 -7.48 0.75 -8.60
CA ASN A 16 -8.57 1.52 -8.00
C ASN A 16 -9.52 0.53 -7.31
N ALA A 17 -9.60 0.60 -5.97
CA ALA A 17 -10.44 -0.31 -5.21
C ALA A 17 -11.93 0.06 -5.27
N ARG A 18 -12.24 1.31 -5.61
CA ARG A 18 -13.54 2.00 -5.50
C ARG A 18 -14.12 2.11 -4.10
N THR A 19 -13.88 1.12 -3.23
CA THR A 19 -14.07 1.18 -1.78
C THR A 19 -13.35 -0.01 -1.14
N MET A 20 -12.75 0.21 0.02
CA MET A 20 -12.17 -0.84 0.87
C MET A 20 -12.77 -0.82 2.29
N TRP A 21 -13.96 -0.23 2.46
CA TRP A 21 -14.62 -0.14 3.77
C TRP A 21 -14.85 -1.50 4.43
N ASP A 22 -15.22 -2.51 3.64
CA ASP A 22 -15.30 -3.88 4.11
C ASP A 22 -13.90 -4.44 4.33
N THR A 23 -13.59 -4.80 5.57
CA THR A 23 -12.32 -5.47 5.94
C THR A 23 -12.02 -6.71 5.07
N GLY A 24 -13.04 -7.40 4.55
CA GLY A 24 -12.88 -8.53 3.62
C GLY A 24 -12.24 -8.12 2.28
N ARG A 25 -12.43 -6.88 1.83
CA ARG A 25 -11.89 -6.36 0.57
C ARG A 25 -10.38 -6.24 0.60
N ALA A 26 -9.80 -5.84 1.74
CA ALA A 26 -8.36 -5.78 1.91
C ALA A 26 -7.71 -7.17 1.76
N PHE A 27 -8.36 -8.22 2.25
CA PHE A 27 -7.88 -9.60 2.07
C PHE A 27 -7.98 -10.10 0.61
N GLN A 28 -9.03 -9.71 -0.12
CA GLN A 28 -9.16 -10.01 -1.55
C GLN A 28 -8.03 -9.35 -2.34
N ILE A 29 -7.78 -8.06 -2.10
CA ILE A 29 -6.70 -7.32 -2.75
C ILE A 29 -5.34 -7.92 -2.38
N ALA A 30 -5.12 -8.34 -1.14
CA ALA A 30 -3.91 -9.04 -0.74
C ALA A 30 -3.75 -10.39 -1.47
N ALA A 31 -4.84 -11.13 -1.70
CA ALA A 31 -4.81 -12.35 -2.48
C ALA A 31 -4.44 -12.10 -3.95
N GLU A 32 -4.97 -11.04 -4.57
CA GLU A 32 -4.59 -10.62 -5.92
C GLU A 32 -3.12 -10.18 -5.98
N MET A 33 -2.67 -9.40 -5.00
CA MET A 33 -1.28 -8.96 -4.88
C MET A 33 -0.32 -10.17 -4.87
N ARG A 34 -0.66 -11.22 -4.12
CA ARG A 34 0.09 -12.48 -4.11
C ARG A 34 -0.01 -13.24 -5.43
N LEU A 35 -1.19 -13.31 -6.04
CA LEU A 35 -1.40 -13.98 -7.32
C LEU A 35 -0.51 -13.40 -8.43
N TYR A 36 -0.36 -12.09 -8.46
CA TYR A 36 0.48 -11.38 -9.42
C TYR A 36 1.94 -11.18 -8.96
N ASN A 37 2.33 -11.76 -7.82
CA ASN A 37 3.66 -11.62 -7.23
C ASN A 37 4.13 -10.16 -7.09
N LEU A 38 3.20 -9.26 -6.74
CA LEU A 38 3.53 -7.85 -6.53
C LEU A 38 4.23 -7.66 -5.19
N GLU A 39 5.30 -6.87 -5.19
CA GLU A 39 5.99 -6.47 -3.97
C GLU A 39 5.32 -5.25 -3.32
N LEU A 40 4.71 -4.40 -4.15
CA LEU A 40 4.05 -3.17 -3.74
C LEU A 40 2.84 -2.92 -4.64
N LEU A 41 1.72 -2.53 -4.02
CA LEU A 41 0.50 -2.14 -4.70
C LEU A 41 0.04 -0.77 -4.19
N GLY A 42 0.00 0.21 -5.10
CA GLY A 42 -0.64 1.50 -4.84
C GLY A 42 -2.14 1.41 -5.09
N ILE A 43 -2.96 1.84 -4.13
CA ILE A 43 -4.41 1.73 -4.18
C ILE A 43 -5.02 3.13 -4.11
N SER A 44 -5.92 3.45 -5.03
CA SER A 44 -6.75 4.67 -5.00
C SER A 44 -8.21 4.35 -4.72
N GLU A 45 -8.97 5.38 -4.30
CA GLU A 45 -10.39 5.28 -3.95
C GLU A 45 -10.63 4.23 -2.85
N THR A 46 -9.78 4.28 -1.82
CA THR A 46 -9.84 3.33 -0.71
C THR A 46 -11.04 3.61 0.20
N HIS A 47 -11.44 4.88 0.31
CA HIS A 47 -12.53 5.34 1.16
C HIS A 47 -12.33 5.04 2.65
N TRP A 48 -11.09 4.80 3.06
CA TRP A 48 -10.74 4.70 4.47
C TRP A 48 -10.84 6.08 5.11
N THR A 49 -11.09 6.10 6.42
CA THR A 49 -11.01 7.30 7.25
C THR A 49 -9.67 7.33 7.97
N GLN A 50 -9.17 8.54 8.22
CA GLN A 50 -7.91 8.82 8.92
C GLN A 50 -6.65 8.35 8.19
N VAL A 51 -5.50 8.65 8.78
CA VAL A 51 -4.19 8.16 8.36
C VAL A 51 -3.77 7.05 9.31
N GLY A 52 -3.40 5.90 8.77
CA GLY A 52 -3.10 4.74 9.59
C GLY A 52 -2.29 3.67 8.90
N GLN A 53 -1.89 2.69 9.68
CA GLN A 53 -1.19 1.51 9.20
C GLN A 53 -1.70 0.29 9.93
N GLN A 54 -2.04 -0.76 9.18
CA GLN A 54 -2.46 -2.04 9.74
C GLN A 54 -1.73 -3.19 9.06
N ARG A 55 -1.47 -4.24 9.83
CA ARG A 55 -0.95 -5.51 9.31
C ARG A 55 -2.11 -6.46 9.12
N LEU A 56 -2.29 -6.96 7.91
CA LEU A 56 -3.29 -7.99 7.63
C LEU A 56 -2.83 -9.31 8.25
N ALA A 57 -3.79 -10.17 8.60
CA ALA A 57 -3.49 -11.51 9.13
C ALA A 57 -2.68 -12.36 8.13
N SER A 58 -2.78 -12.06 6.83
CA SER A 58 -1.99 -12.71 5.78
C SER A 58 -0.54 -12.20 5.65
N GLY A 59 -0.17 -11.15 6.40
CA GLY A 59 1.21 -10.68 6.54
C GLY A 59 1.56 -9.41 5.77
N GLU A 60 0.72 -8.97 4.83
CA GLU A 60 0.87 -7.68 4.14
C GLU A 60 0.68 -6.51 5.10
N LEU A 61 1.39 -5.42 4.83
CA LEU A 61 1.26 -4.16 5.55
C LEU A 61 0.48 -3.20 4.67
N LEU A 62 -0.63 -2.70 5.20
CA LEU A 62 -1.48 -1.71 4.54
C LEU A 62 -1.33 -0.38 5.26
N SER A 63 -0.70 0.58 4.60
CA SER A 63 -0.65 1.97 5.04
C SER A 63 -1.67 2.77 4.23
N TYR A 64 -2.49 3.59 4.87
CA TYR A 64 -3.58 4.29 4.20
C TYR A 64 -3.73 5.72 4.69
N SER A 65 -4.30 6.56 3.83
CA SER A 65 -4.78 7.88 4.16
C SER A 65 -6.20 8.10 3.66
N GLY A 66 -6.91 8.95 4.39
CA GLY A 66 -8.35 9.05 4.33
C GLY A 66 -8.85 10.29 5.06
N HIS A 67 -10.14 10.60 4.90
CA HIS A 67 -10.74 11.75 5.57
C HIS A 67 -10.74 11.55 7.10
N GLU A 68 -10.41 12.59 7.86
CA GLU A 68 -10.47 12.54 9.33
C GLU A 68 -11.91 12.43 9.86
N GLU A 69 -12.86 13.06 9.16
CA GLU A 69 -14.28 13.02 9.52
C GLU A 69 -14.94 11.72 9.08
N GLU A 70 -15.57 11.03 10.03
CA GLU A 70 -16.32 9.79 9.83
C GLU A 70 -17.49 9.94 8.82
N ASN A 71 -18.02 11.16 8.66
CA ASN A 71 -19.18 11.47 7.81
C ASN A 71 -18.82 12.26 6.53
N ALA A 72 -17.53 12.47 6.25
CA ALA A 72 -17.14 13.15 5.00
C ALA A 72 -17.50 12.28 3.78
N PRO A 73 -17.80 12.89 2.61
CA PRO A 73 -18.07 12.13 1.40
C PRO A 73 -16.90 11.20 1.08
N HIS A 74 -17.15 9.89 1.19
CA HIS A 74 -16.22 8.79 0.91
C HIS A 74 -15.87 8.75 -0.59
N THR A 75 -15.05 9.70 -1.02
CA THR A 75 -14.75 9.97 -2.43
C THR A 75 -13.26 10.03 -2.69
N GLN A 76 -12.45 9.83 -1.64
CA GLN A 76 -11.00 10.01 -1.67
C GLN A 76 -10.35 9.02 -0.70
N GLY A 77 -9.03 8.90 -0.82
CA GLY A 77 -8.22 8.00 -0.01
C GLY A 77 -7.28 7.20 -0.89
N VAL A 78 -6.04 7.10 -0.41
CA VAL A 78 -4.99 6.32 -1.05
C VAL A 78 -4.37 5.38 -0.03
N ALA A 79 -3.89 4.24 -0.51
CA ALA A 79 -3.19 3.29 0.33
C ALA A 79 -2.02 2.66 -0.42
N LEU A 80 -1.12 2.10 0.37
CA LEU A 80 0.02 1.34 -0.06
C LEU A 80 -0.07 -0.02 0.62
N MET A 81 -0.18 -1.09 -0.17
CA MET A 81 -0.09 -2.46 0.33
C MET A 81 1.28 -3.03 -0.02
N LEU A 82 1.96 -3.58 1.00
CA LEU A 82 3.34 -4.03 0.91
C LEU A 82 3.47 -5.51 1.27
N SER A 83 4.19 -6.25 0.44
CA SER A 83 4.64 -7.60 0.74
C SER A 83 5.57 -7.60 1.96
N LYS A 84 5.88 -8.78 2.51
CA LYS A 84 6.87 -8.91 3.59
C LYS A 84 8.27 -8.40 3.18
N GLN A 85 8.66 -8.57 1.92
CA GLN A 85 9.95 -8.10 1.43
C GLN A 85 9.98 -6.58 1.29
N ALA A 86 8.94 -5.97 0.72
CA ALA A 86 8.85 -4.52 0.63
C ALA A 86 8.76 -3.85 2.01
N GLN A 87 8.08 -4.47 2.97
CA GLN A 87 8.07 -4.01 4.36
C GLN A 87 9.48 -3.95 4.97
N ASN A 88 10.28 -4.99 4.77
CA ASN A 88 11.65 -5.06 5.29
C ASN A 88 12.62 -4.07 4.63
N ALA A 89 12.18 -3.42 3.55
CA ALA A 89 12.91 -2.40 2.83
C ALA A 89 12.34 -1.00 3.04
N LEU A 90 11.13 -0.86 3.60
CA LEU A 90 10.51 0.43 3.87
C LEU A 90 11.32 1.18 4.93
N ILE A 91 11.68 2.43 4.62
CA ILE A 91 12.38 3.33 5.54
C ILE A 91 11.35 4.21 6.24
N GLU A 92 10.48 4.83 5.45
CA GLU A 92 9.46 5.76 5.91
C GLU A 92 8.35 5.83 4.86
N TRP A 93 7.18 6.24 5.31
CA TRP A 93 6.12 6.69 4.43
C TRP A 93 5.43 7.89 5.08
N GLU A 94 4.85 8.74 4.24
CA GLU A 94 4.09 9.90 4.64
C GLU A 94 2.91 10.11 3.67
N SER A 95 1.81 10.56 4.24
CA SER A 95 0.63 10.96 3.49
C SER A 95 0.67 12.47 3.27
N HIS A 96 0.55 12.91 2.02
CA HIS A 96 0.44 14.32 1.64
C HIS A 96 -1.01 14.64 1.25
N GLY A 97 -1.89 14.67 2.24
CA GLY A 97 -3.34 14.78 2.03
C GLY A 97 -3.98 13.46 1.57
N LEU A 98 -5.14 13.55 0.93
CA LEU A 98 -6.01 12.39 0.66
C LEU A 98 -5.68 11.61 -0.61
N ARG A 99 -4.77 12.14 -1.44
CA ARG A 99 -4.52 11.63 -2.80
C ARG A 99 -3.06 11.34 -3.10
N ILE A 100 -2.15 11.76 -2.22
CA ILE A 100 -0.72 11.62 -2.44
C ILE A 100 -0.13 10.84 -1.29
N PHE A 101 0.60 9.78 -1.65
CA PHE A 101 1.33 8.95 -0.72
C PHE A 101 2.78 8.92 -1.17
N LYS A 102 3.69 9.13 -0.23
CA LYS A 102 5.13 9.05 -0.49
C LYS A 102 5.72 7.99 0.41
N ALA A 103 6.54 7.12 -0.16
CA ALA A 103 7.23 6.07 0.57
C ALA A 103 8.67 5.96 0.08
N SER A 104 9.59 5.84 1.03
CA SER A 104 11.02 5.69 0.79
C SER A 104 11.43 4.26 1.10
N PHE A 105 12.16 3.62 0.19
CA PHE A 105 12.63 2.25 0.36
C PHE A 105 14.16 2.19 0.26
N LYS A 106 14.76 1.31 1.06
CA LYS A 106 16.17 0.94 0.93
C LYS A 106 16.36 0.24 -0.42
N THR A 107 17.33 0.69 -1.20
CA THR A 107 17.70 0.07 -2.49
C THR A 107 19.19 -0.22 -2.52
N LYS A 108 19.63 -1.06 -3.46
CA LYS A 108 21.04 -1.32 -3.73
C LYS A 108 21.39 -0.76 -5.11
N LYS A 109 22.42 0.10 -5.16
CA LYS A 109 23.00 0.57 -6.42
C LYS A 109 23.86 -0.53 -7.05
N GLU A 110 24.01 -0.53 -8.37
CA GLU A 110 25.07 -1.30 -9.02
C GLU A 110 26.42 -0.69 -8.63
N GLY A 111 27.38 -1.56 -8.31
CA GLY A 111 28.78 -1.21 -8.11
C GLY A 111 29.57 -1.50 -9.35
#